data_AF-R7K8A6-F1
#
_entry.id   AF-R7K8A6-F1
#
_cell.length_a   1.000
_cell.length_b   1.000
_cell.length_c   1.000
_cell.angle_alpha   90.00
_cell.angle_beta   90.00
_cell.angle_gamma   90.00
#
_symmetry.space_group_name_H-M   'P 1'
#
loop_
_entity.id
_entity.type
_entity.pdbx_description
1 polymer ?
#
loop_
_entity_poly.entity_id
_entity_poly.type
_entity_poly.pdbx_seq_one_letter_code
_entity_poly.pdbx_strand_id
1 'polypeptide(L)'
;MINIAICGVNGRIGRTIYKALLSNQDYKIVFGVDKFGGNDFPFSVFKSFAEVSQNLRPDVIIDFSNASSLDDILKYSLSNACNIVLATTGHSEAQLKQIEAASEKIAVFKASNMSLGVNLLCNLAKEATKFLGDSFDVEIVETHHNKKLDSPSGTAITIYEAINSVRALDPVYGRHGKTAARTPSEIGIHAVRGGTVVGKHDVHFFGNGEELTISHISESKEVFAAGALRAASYIFGKKSGLYDMNSIIGDYYAVTNVTGEEGVSLISLENTTPVEFIDLLKLVAQNEINLDMISQTLSANGSASVSFTLSDSDNKLCYDLLKLQNIKFSSTENCAKLTIEGAGMEHKSGVALEVLNLLTSNKTTVYAITTSETKISCCIDASSLKNSEMLLKEHFMIS
;
A
#
# COMPACT_ATOMS: atom_id res chain seq x y z
N MET A 1 -13.60 -3.92 -17.50
CA MET A 1 -12.91 -5.22 -17.68
C MET A 1 -11.46 -4.95 -18.07
N ILE A 2 -10.51 -5.62 -17.43
CA ILE A 2 -9.07 -5.52 -17.68
C ILE A 2 -8.66 -6.60 -18.68
N ASN A 3 -8.03 -6.22 -19.78
CA ASN A 3 -7.53 -7.13 -20.80
C ASN A 3 -6.18 -7.72 -20.38
N ILE A 4 -6.11 -9.05 -20.27
CA ILE A 4 -4.95 -9.78 -19.77
C ILE A 4 -4.32 -10.61 -20.89
N ALA A 5 -2.99 -10.59 -20.96
CA ALA A 5 -2.20 -11.62 -21.61
C ALA A 5 -1.46 -12.47 -20.57
N ILE A 6 -1.37 -13.78 -20.80
CA ILE A 6 -0.70 -14.72 -19.88
C ILE A 6 0.60 -15.22 -20.54
N CYS A 7 1.76 -14.91 -19.96
CA CYS A 7 3.03 -15.49 -20.38
C CYS A 7 3.36 -16.75 -19.54
N GLY A 8 3.73 -17.83 -20.22
CA GLY A 8 3.89 -19.16 -19.62
C GLY A 8 2.56 -19.89 -19.43
N VAL A 9 1.58 -19.65 -20.31
CA VAL A 9 0.18 -20.13 -20.14
C VAL A 9 0.06 -21.65 -20.08
N ASN A 10 0.95 -22.41 -20.74
CA ASN A 10 0.94 -23.88 -20.67
C ASN A 10 1.49 -24.41 -19.34
N GLY A 11 2.24 -23.59 -18.60
CA GLY A 11 2.85 -23.95 -17.34
C GLY A 11 1.83 -24.20 -16.23
N ARG A 12 2.29 -24.83 -15.13
CA ARG A 12 1.42 -25.19 -13.99
C ARG A 12 0.72 -23.96 -13.39
N ILE A 13 1.44 -22.87 -13.19
CA ILE A 13 0.86 -21.63 -12.65
C ILE A 13 0.08 -20.87 -13.72
N GLY A 14 0.55 -20.82 -14.97
CA GLY A 14 -0.19 -20.24 -16.10
C GLY A 14 -1.60 -20.83 -16.26
N ARG A 15 -1.73 -22.16 -16.18
CA ARG A 15 -3.04 -22.84 -16.17
C ARG A 15 -3.89 -22.53 -14.93
N THR A 16 -3.26 -22.26 -13.79
CA THR A 16 -3.96 -21.85 -12.56
C THR A 16 -4.52 -20.45 -12.69
N ILE A 17 -3.74 -19.52 -13.28
CA ILE A 17 -4.18 -18.15 -13.59
C ILE A 17 -5.32 -18.16 -14.61
N TYR A 18 -5.19 -18.95 -15.67
CA TYR A 18 -6.26 -19.14 -16.65
C TYR A 18 -7.58 -19.54 -15.96
N LYS A 19 -7.56 -20.54 -15.08
CA LYS A 19 -8.75 -20.97 -14.33
C LYS A 19 -9.31 -19.86 -13.44
N ALA A 20 -8.46 -19.12 -12.73
CA ALA A 20 -8.89 -18.01 -11.87
C ALA A 20 -9.56 -16.87 -12.68
N LEU A 21 -9.06 -16.60 -13.90
CA LEU A 21 -9.63 -15.62 -14.81
C LEU A 21 -11.00 -16.04 -15.36
N LEU A 22 -11.24 -17.34 -15.60
CA LEU A 22 -12.56 -17.83 -16.05
C LEU A 22 -13.68 -17.55 -15.04
N SER A 23 -13.35 -17.56 -13.75
CA SER A 23 -14.31 -17.29 -12.67
C SER A 23 -14.48 -15.81 -12.34
N ASN A 24 -13.77 -14.90 -13.02
CA ASN A 24 -13.76 -13.49 -12.66
C ASN A 24 -14.17 -12.59 -13.84
N GLN A 25 -15.30 -11.90 -13.69
CA GLN A 25 -15.89 -11.05 -14.75
C GLN A 25 -15.14 -9.71 -14.94
N ASP A 26 -14.27 -9.32 -14.01
CA ASP A 26 -13.50 -8.09 -14.11
C ASP A 26 -12.37 -8.18 -15.14
N TYR A 27 -12.02 -9.39 -15.59
CA TYR A 27 -10.90 -9.63 -16.49
C TYR A 27 -11.35 -10.31 -17.79
N LYS A 28 -10.59 -10.04 -18.87
CA LYS A 28 -10.75 -10.70 -20.16
C LYS A 28 -9.41 -11.17 -20.67
N ILE A 29 -9.29 -12.45 -21.03
CA ILE A 29 -8.06 -12.96 -21.64
C ILE A 29 -8.06 -12.60 -23.13
N VAL A 30 -6.99 -11.97 -23.60
CA VAL A 30 -6.83 -11.59 -25.02
C VAL A 30 -6.00 -12.62 -25.78
N PHE A 31 -4.87 -13.05 -25.20
CA PHE A 31 -4.02 -14.10 -25.76
C PHE A 31 -3.12 -14.72 -24.68
N GLY A 32 -2.48 -15.83 -25.03
CA GLY A 32 -1.39 -16.43 -24.25
C GLY A 32 -0.07 -16.39 -25.02
N VAL A 33 1.04 -16.48 -24.28
CA VAL A 33 2.37 -16.72 -24.84
C VAL A 33 3.00 -17.89 -24.11
N ASP A 34 3.56 -18.83 -24.85
CA ASP A 34 4.34 -19.93 -24.32
C ASP A 34 5.26 -20.45 -25.43
N LYS A 35 6.51 -20.81 -25.11
CA LYS A 35 7.52 -21.21 -26.12
C LYS A 35 7.07 -22.35 -27.05
N PHE A 36 6.10 -23.17 -26.62
CA PHE A 36 5.55 -24.25 -27.42
C PHE A 36 4.34 -23.86 -28.26
N GLY A 37 3.74 -22.68 -28.02
CA GLY A 37 2.43 -22.30 -28.55
C GLY A 37 1.32 -23.20 -27.99
N GLY A 38 0.15 -23.22 -28.63
CA GLY A 38 -0.90 -24.19 -28.29
C GLY A 38 -2.28 -23.83 -28.81
N ASN A 39 -3.14 -24.84 -28.92
CA ASN A 39 -4.55 -24.71 -29.33
C ASN A 39 -5.53 -25.20 -28.24
N ASP A 40 -5.03 -25.43 -27.02
CA ASP A 40 -5.82 -25.97 -25.89
C ASP A 40 -6.71 -24.94 -25.19
N PHE A 41 -6.66 -23.67 -25.63
CA PHE A 41 -7.33 -22.54 -24.99
C PHE A 41 -8.32 -21.88 -25.96
N PRO A 42 -9.37 -21.21 -25.45
CA PRO A 42 -10.34 -20.50 -26.28
C PRO A 42 -9.80 -19.16 -26.86
N PHE A 43 -8.49 -18.96 -26.82
CA PHE A 43 -7.77 -17.77 -27.29
C PHE A 43 -6.44 -18.21 -27.93
N SER A 44 -5.88 -17.36 -28.80
CA SER A 44 -4.62 -17.66 -29.47
C SER A 44 -3.45 -17.74 -28.49
N VAL A 45 -2.61 -18.76 -28.64
CA VAL A 45 -1.35 -18.89 -27.89
C VAL A 45 -0.16 -18.80 -28.86
N PHE A 46 0.61 -17.74 -28.72
CA PHE A 46 1.77 -17.45 -29.56
C PHE A 46 3.06 -18.01 -28.97
N LYS A 47 4.07 -18.28 -29.79
CA LYS A 47 5.37 -18.77 -29.30
C LYS A 47 6.23 -17.67 -28.69
N SER A 48 6.04 -16.44 -29.15
CA SER A 48 6.72 -15.24 -28.69
C SER A 48 5.79 -14.03 -28.81
N PHE A 49 6.07 -12.96 -28.07
CA PHE A 49 5.36 -11.69 -28.21
C PHE A 49 5.61 -11.04 -29.59
N ALA A 50 6.72 -11.35 -30.26
CA ALA A 50 7.00 -10.90 -31.61
C ALA A 50 6.00 -11.42 -32.67
N GLU A 51 5.32 -12.55 -32.40
CA GLU A 51 4.30 -13.13 -33.30
C GLU A 51 2.89 -12.57 -33.05
N VAL A 52 2.70 -11.80 -31.96
CA VAL A 52 1.39 -11.26 -31.59
C VAL A 52 0.99 -10.16 -32.57
N SER A 53 -0.20 -10.30 -33.17
CA SER A 53 -0.75 -9.31 -34.08
C SER A 53 -0.99 -7.96 -33.40
N GLN A 54 -0.74 -6.85 -34.11
CA GLN A 54 -0.80 -5.49 -33.58
C GLN A 54 -2.18 -5.06 -33.05
N ASN A 55 -3.25 -5.75 -33.46
CA ASN A 55 -4.62 -5.51 -33.01
C ASN A 55 -4.97 -6.20 -31.68
N LEU A 56 -4.13 -7.12 -31.20
CA LEU A 56 -4.29 -7.73 -29.88
C LEU A 56 -3.43 -6.94 -28.90
N ARG A 57 -4.07 -6.15 -28.04
CA ARG A 57 -3.41 -5.34 -27.01
C ARG A 57 -3.99 -5.64 -25.64
N PRO A 58 -3.20 -6.20 -24.72
CA PRO A 58 -3.60 -6.35 -23.33
C PRO A 58 -3.35 -5.05 -22.57
N ASP A 59 -4.11 -4.82 -21.51
CA ASP A 59 -3.83 -3.77 -20.54
C ASP A 59 -2.69 -4.19 -19.61
N VAL A 60 -2.65 -5.48 -19.25
CA VAL A 60 -1.64 -6.07 -18.37
C VAL A 60 -1.16 -7.44 -18.88
N ILE A 61 0.14 -7.66 -18.88
CA ILE A 61 0.76 -8.98 -19.06
C ILE A 61 1.04 -9.59 -17.69
N ILE A 62 0.56 -10.81 -17.45
CA ILE A 62 0.90 -11.59 -16.25
C ILE A 62 1.93 -12.65 -16.64
N ASP A 63 3.14 -12.54 -16.09
CA ASP A 63 4.27 -13.39 -16.42
C ASP A 63 4.64 -14.37 -15.28
N PHE A 64 4.47 -15.66 -15.58
CA PHE A 64 4.96 -16.79 -14.78
C PHE A 64 5.74 -17.77 -15.67
N SER A 65 6.64 -17.24 -16.49
CA SER A 65 7.40 -18.02 -17.47
C SER A 65 8.84 -18.30 -16.98
N ASN A 66 9.85 -17.81 -17.69
CA ASN A 66 11.26 -17.97 -17.40
C ASN A 66 11.98 -16.63 -17.60
N ALA A 67 13.05 -16.39 -16.85
CA ALA A 67 13.83 -15.16 -16.94
C ALA A 67 14.31 -14.87 -18.38
N SER A 68 14.52 -15.90 -19.22
CA SER A 68 14.88 -15.72 -20.64
C SER A 68 13.81 -15.04 -21.49
N SER A 69 12.55 -15.00 -21.04
CA SER A 69 11.44 -14.38 -21.76
C SER A 69 11.34 -12.87 -21.55
N LEU A 70 12.14 -12.32 -20.62
CA LEU A 70 12.04 -10.92 -20.21
C LEU A 70 12.20 -9.93 -21.37
N ASP A 71 13.22 -10.11 -22.22
CA ASP A 71 13.51 -9.17 -23.31
C ASP A 71 12.32 -9.05 -24.30
N ASP A 72 11.69 -10.17 -24.61
CA ASP A 72 10.52 -10.23 -25.50
C ASP A 72 9.30 -9.56 -24.87
N ILE A 73 9.05 -9.83 -23.57
CA ILE A 73 8.00 -9.18 -22.78
C ILE A 73 8.20 -7.66 -22.74
N LEU A 74 9.40 -7.20 -22.36
CA LEU A 74 9.70 -5.77 -22.22
C LEU A 74 9.57 -5.04 -23.56
N LYS A 75 10.11 -5.62 -24.64
CA LYS A 75 10.03 -5.03 -25.98
C LYS A 75 8.57 -4.84 -26.42
N TYR A 76 7.74 -5.85 -26.24
CA TYR A 76 6.32 -5.77 -26.58
C TYR A 76 5.57 -4.77 -25.70
N SER A 77 5.82 -4.82 -24.39
CA SER A 77 5.13 -3.97 -23.40
C SER A 77 5.42 -2.49 -23.62
N LEU A 78 6.69 -2.14 -23.85
CA LEU A 78 7.10 -0.77 -24.15
C LEU A 78 6.54 -0.26 -25.48
N SER A 79 6.47 -1.12 -26.50
CA SER A 79 5.94 -0.73 -27.82
C SER A 79 4.42 -0.52 -27.82
N ASN A 80 3.71 -1.17 -26.90
CA ASN A 80 2.25 -1.13 -26.82
C ASN A 80 1.70 -0.38 -25.60
N ALA A 81 2.59 0.18 -24.75
CA ALA A 81 2.25 0.80 -23.46
C ALA A 81 1.42 -0.13 -22.54
N CYS A 82 1.83 -1.41 -22.47
CA CYS A 82 1.20 -2.42 -21.64
C CYS A 82 1.92 -2.52 -20.29
N ASN A 83 1.17 -2.63 -19.19
CA ASN A 83 1.73 -2.83 -17.86
C ASN A 83 2.09 -4.31 -17.65
N ILE A 84 2.98 -4.60 -16.70
CA ILE A 84 3.52 -5.95 -16.53
C ILE A 84 3.46 -6.38 -15.07
N VAL A 85 2.97 -7.59 -14.81
CA VAL A 85 3.13 -8.31 -13.55
C VAL A 85 4.19 -9.42 -13.76
N LEU A 86 5.39 -9.20 -13.25
CA LEU A 86 6.52 -10.12 -13.29
C LEU A 86 6.57 -10.96 -12.01
N ALA A 87 6.08 -12.20 -12.08
CA ALA A 87 6.23 -13.20 -11.00
C ALA A 87 7.41 -14.15 -11.22
N THR A 88 8.05 -14.07 -12.39
CA THR A 88 9.22 -14.89 -12.73
C THR A 88 10.39 -14.60 -11.79
N THR A 89 10.98 -15.66 -11.25
CA THR A 89 12.17 -15.60 -10.38
C THR A 89 13.45 -15.85 -11.16
N GLY A 90 14.61 -15.49 -10.60
CA GLY A 90 15.92 -15.82 -11.19
C GLY A 90 16.40 -14.85 -12.27
N HIS A 91 15.91 -13.60 -12.27
CA HIS A 91 16.44 -12.53 -13.11
C HIS A 91 17.88 -12.18 -12.71
N SER A 92 18.76 -11.99 -13.70
CA SER A 92 20.13 -11.50 -13.46
C SER A 92 20.15 -10.01 -13.09
N GLU A 93 21.27 -9.50 -12.55
CA GLU A 93 21.42 -8.07 -12.26
C GLU A 93 21.19 -7.19 -13.50
N ALA A 94 21.65 -7.64 -14.67
CA ALA A 94 21.42 -6.93 -15.94
C ALA A 94 19.92 -6.85 -16.26
N GLN A 95 19.18 -7.94 -16.02
CA GLN A 95 17.74 -7.99 -16.22
C GLN A 95 16.97 -7.15 -15.21
N LEU A 96 17.41 -7.09 -13.95
CA LEU A 96 16.83 -6.20 -12.95
C LEU A 96 16.95 -4.73 -13.37
N LYS A 97 18.11 -4.32 -13.91
CA LYS A 97 18.29 -2.96 -14.46
C LYS A 97 17.40 -2.68 -15.67
N GLN A 98 17.16 -3.67 -16.54
CA GLN A 98 16.20 -3.52 -17.63
C GLN A 98 14.77 -3.33 -17.13
N ILE A 99 14.38 -4.05 -16.07
CA ILE A 99 13.08 -3.92 -15.41
C ILE A 99 12.91 -2.52 -14.83
N GLU A 100 13.91 -2.02 -14.10
CA GLU A 100 13.91 -0.66 -13.55
C GLU A 100 13.78 0.39 -14.67
N ALA A 101 14.57 0.29 -15.74
CA ALA A 101 14.49 1.21 -16.86
C ALA A 101 13.13 1.16 -17.59
N ALA A 102 12.51 -0.02 -17.70
CA ALA A 102 11.16 -0.14 -18.27
C ALA A 102 10.10 0.51 -17.36
N SER A 103 10.29 0.41 -16.04
CA SER A 103 9.37 0.99 -15.05
C SER A 103 9.26 2.51 -15.12
N GLU A 104 10.22 3.20 -15.72
CA GLU A 104 10.12 4.65 -15.97
C GLU A 104 9.01 5.00 -16.98
N LYS A 105 8.64 4.05 -17.86
CA LYS A 105 7.71 4.27 -18.99
C LYS A 105 6.37 3.54 -18.85
N ILE A 106 6.34 2.42 -18.13
CA ILE A 106 5.15 1.60 -17.89
C ILE A 106 5.07 1.20 -16.42
N ALA A 107 3.90 0.80 -15.92
CA ALA A 107 3.82 0.25 -14.57
C ALA A 107 4.31 -1.21 -14.61
N VAL A 108 5.30 -1.51 -13.78
CA VAL A 108 5.84 -2.87 -13.62
C VAL A 108 5.65 -3.30 -12.19
N PHE A 109 4.93 -4.39 -11.98
CA PHE A 109 4.79 -5.04 -10.69
C PHE A 109 5.73 -6.24 -10.64
N LYS A 110 6.62 -6.30 -9.65
CA LYS A 110 7.55 -7.42 -9.49
C LYS A 110 7.44 -8.02 -8.09
N ALA A 111 7.20 -9.33 -8.01
CA ALA A 111 7.24 -10.05 -6.75
C ALA A 111 7.75 -11.48 -6.96
N SER A 112 8.66 -11.93 -6.09
CA SER A 112 9.14 -13.32 -6.06
C SER A 112 8.10 -14.29 -5.48
N ASN A 113 7.13 -13.76 -4.72
CA ASN A 113 6.01 -14.52 -4.18
C ASN A 113 4.71 -13.73 -4.34
N MET A 114 3.76 -14.30 -5.07
CA MET A 114 2.46 -13.67 -5.34
C MET A 114 1.41 -13.97 -4.25
N SER A 115 1.72 -14.67 -3.16
CA SER A 115 0.79 -14.84 -2.04
C SER A 115 0.70 -13.58 -1.19
N LEU A 116 -0.48 -12.96 -1.14
CA LEU A 116 -0.74 -11.80 -0.27
C LEU A 116 -0.49 -12.14 1.21
N GLY A 117 -0.90 -13.32 1.65
CA GLY A 117 -0.74 -13.76 3.04
C GLY A 117 0.73 -13.92 3.44
N VAL A 118 1.59 -14.43 2.55
CA VAL A 118 3.03 -14.50 2.80
C VAL A 118 3.64 -13.11 2.94
N ASN A 119 3.28 -12.19 2.04
CA ASN A 119 3.82 -10.83 2.09
C ASN A 119 3.34 -10.07 3.34
N LEU A 120 2.08 -10.25 3.76
CA LEU A 120 1.60 -9.72 5.03
C LEU A 120 2.34 -10.34 6.22
N LEU A 121 2.55 -11.66 6.22
CA LEU A 121 3.34 -12.33 7.26
C LEU A 121 4.75 -11.73 7.35
N CYS A 122 5.44 -11.48 6.22
CA CYS A 122 6.75 -10.84 6.23
C CYS A 122 6.71 -9.45 6.90
N ASN A 123 5.70 -8.64 6.60
CA ASN A 123 5.56 -7.31 7.21
C ASN A 123 5.25 -7.39 8.70
N LEU A 124 4.34 -8.27 9.12
CA LEU A 124 4.05 -8.49 10.54
C LEU A 124 5.26 -9.02 11.29
N ALA A 125 6.02 -9.95 10.70
CA ALA A 125 7.25 -10.48 11.29
C ALA A 125 8.32 -9.38 11.44
N LYS A 126 8.44 -8.47 10.47
CA LYS A 126 9.32 -7.28 10.57
C LYS A 126 8.92 -6.38 11.74
N GLU A 127 7.64 -6.03 11.84
CA GLU A 127 7.16 -5.16 12.91
C GLU A 127 7.29 -5.82 14.29
N ALA A 128 6.93 -7.11 14.40
CA ALA A 128 7.14 -7.88 15.62
C ALA A 128 8.63 -7.93 16.02
N THR A 129 9.54 -8.14 15.05
CA THR A 129 10.99 -8.16 15.31
C THR A 129 11.49 -6.82 15.85
N LYS A 130 11.06 -5.70 15.27
CA LYS A 130 11.43 -4.35 15.76
C LYS A 130 10.92 -4.10 17.17
N PHE A 131 9.66 -4.45 17.43
CA PHE A 131 9.01 -4.16 18.70
C PHE A 131 9.55 -5.03 19.85
N LEU A 132 9.70 -6.34 19.62
CA LEU A 132 10.15 -7.29 20.63
C LEU A 132 11.67 -7.22 20.88
N GLY A 133 12.43 -6.81 19.86
CA GLY A 133 13.88 -6.56 19.95
C GLY A 133 14.66 -7.77 20.47
N ASP A 134 15.68 -7.50 21.29
CA ASP A 134 16.59 -8.53 21.81
C ASP A 134 16.00 -9.38 22.94
N SER A 135 14.80 -9.06 23.42
CA SER A 135 14.13 -9.83 24.48
C SER A 135 13.47 -11.11 23.98
N PHE A 136 13.39 -11.30 22.65
CA PHE A 136 12.81 -12.48 22.02
C PHE A 136 13.79 -13.15 21.06
N ASP A 137 13.85 -14.47 21.15
CA ASP A 137 14.49 -15.34 20.18
C ASP A 137 13.57 -15.50 18.96
N VAL A 138 14.12 -15.35 17.75
CA VAL A 138 13.34 -15.48 16.51
C VAL A 138 13.71 -16.78 15.81
N GLU A 139 12.71 -17.55 15.38
CA GLU A 139 12.90 -18.82 14.68
C GLU A 139 11.88 -18.96 13.54
N ILE A 140 12.28 -19.62 12.44
CA ILE A 140 11.41 -19.89 11.29
C ILE A 140 11.27 -21.40 11.13
N VAL A 141 10.02 -21.87 11.07
CA VAL A 141 9.71 -23.26 10.75
C VAL A 141 8.86 -23.30 9.48
N GLU A 142 9.27 -24.12 8.50
CA GLU A 142 8.52 -24.33 7.27
C GLU A 142 8.20 -25.80 7.05
N THR A 143 7.00 -26.11 6.58
CA THR A 143 6.56 -27.47 6.26
C THR A 143 6.05 -27.55 4.83
N HIS A 144 6.55 -28.53 4.07
CA HIS A 144 6.10 -28.82 2.72
C HIS A 144 5.99 -30.33 2.47
N HIS A 145 5.38 -30.68 1.34
CA HIS A 145 5.26 -32.05 0.87
C HIS A 145 6.62 -32.77 0.73
N ASN A 146 6.59 -34.10 0.81
CA ASN A 146 7.80 -34.94 0.75
C ASN A 146 8.58 -34.87 -0.58
N LYS A 147 7.99 -34.34 -1.66
CA LYS A 147 8.63 -34.18 -2.97
C LYS A 147 9.39 -32.85 -3.16
N LYS A 148 9.40 -31.96 -2.17
CA LYS A 148 10.03 -30.64 -2.31
C LYS A 148 11.55 -30.78 -2.11
N LEU A 149 12.31 -30.37 -3.12
CA LEU A 149 13.76 -30.58 -3.19
C LEU A 149 14.56 -29.47 -2.50
N ASP A 150 14.13 -28.21 -2.62
CA ASP A 150 14.77 -27.07 -1.98
C ASP A 150 14.49 -27.05 -0.47
N SER A 151 15.51 -26.72 0.32
CA SER A 151 15.44 -26.62 1.78
C SER A 151 16.54 -25.67 2.30
N PRO A 152 16.19 -24.57 3.00
CA PRO A 152 14.83 -24.08 3.25
C PRO A 152 14.09 -23.67 1.97
N SER A 153 12.77 -23.58 2.05
CA SER A 153 11.95 -23.07 0.95
C SER A 153 12.31 -21.62 0.60
N GLY A 154 12.19 -21.23 -0.66
CA GLY A 154 12.40 -19.83 -1.07
C GLY A 154 11.56 -18.82 -0.27
N THR A 155 10.35 -19.19 0.14
CA THR A 155 9.51 -18.35 1.03
C THR A 155 10.10 -18.19 2.44
N ALA A 156 10.68 -19.25 3.01
CA ALA A 156 11.37 -19.14 4.31
C ALA A 156 12.60 -18.23 4.21
N ILE A 157 13.33 -18.25 3.10
CA ILE A 157 14.41 -17.30 2.83
C ILE A 157 13.88 -15.88 2.72
N THR A 158 12.78 -15.64 1.99
CA THR A 158 12.16 -14.30 1.92
C THR A 158 11.71 -13.78 3.29
N ILE A 159 11.15 -14.65 4.14
CA ILE A 159 10.77 -14.30 5.52
C ILE A 159 12.01 -13.94 6.34
N TYR A 160 13.06 -14.76 6.25
CA TYR A 160 14.34 -14.48 6.90
C TYR A 160 14.94 -13.15 6.45
N GLU A 161 15.00 -12.88 5.14
CA GLU A 161 15.52 -11.63 4.59
C GLU A 161 14.71 -10.42 5.08
N ALA A 162 13.39 -10.56 5.19
CA ALA A 162 12.52 -9.52 5.73
C ALA A 162 12.87 -9.20 7.20
N ILE A 163 12.97 -10.22 8.06
CA ILE A 163 13.39 -10.08 9.46
C ILE A 163 14.80 -9.50 9.56
N ASN A 164 15.73 -10.03 8.75
CA ASN A 164 17.13 -9.63 8.74
C ASN A 164 17.33 -8.17 8.25
N SER A 165 16.38 -7.64 7.48
CA SER A 165 16.41 -6.23 7.05
C SER A 165 16.16 -5.25 8.20
N VAL A 166 15.68 -5.70 9.36
CA VAL A 166 15.38 -4.85 10.53
C VAL A 166 16.18 -5.24 11.77
N ARG A 167 16.70 -6.47 11.83
CA ARG A 167 17.59 -6.96 12.88
C ARG A 167 18.58 -7.96 12.28
N ALA A 168 19.87 -7.65 12.32
CA ALA A 168 20.90 -8.53 11.77
C ALA A 168 21.02 -9.81 12.62
N LEU A 169 20.63 -10.94 12.04
CA LEU A 169 20.65 -12.26 12.68
C LEU A 169 21.33 -13.29 11.77
N ASP A 170 22.20 -14.11 12.35
CA ASP A 170 22.94 -15.15 11.66
C ASP A 170 22.06 -16.41 11.47
N PRO A 171 21.84 -16.90 10.24
CA PRO A 171 20.93 -18.00 10.01
C PRO A 171 21.57 -19.34 10.41
N VAL A 172 20.83 -20.15 11.17
CA VAL A 172 21.25 -21.50 11.58
C VAL A 172 20.30 -22.54 11.01
N TYR A 173 20.80 -23.36 10.08
CA TYR A 173 20.00 -24.37 9.38
C TYR A 173 20.01 -25.70 10.13
N GLY A 174 19.03 -25.88 11.02
CA GLY A 174 18.87 -27.09 11.81
C GLY A 174 19.84 -27.19 12.99
N ARG A 175 19.49 -28.06 13.95
CA ARG A 175 20.29 -28.31 15.16
C ARG A 175 20.40 -29.81 15.37
N HIS A 176 21.63 -30.33 15.36
CA HIS A 176 21.90 -31.76 15.54
C HIS A 176 23.25 -31.99 16.24
N GLY A 177 23.25 -32.85 17.25
CA GLY A 177 24.46 -33.42 17.88
C GLY A 177 25.28 -32.51 18.83
N LYS A 178 25.35 -31.19 18.63
CA LYS A 178 26.13 -30.28 19.52
C LYS A 178 25.29 -29.72 20.66
N THR A 179 25.75 -29.93 21.90
CA THR A 179 25.31 -29.21 23.10
C THR A 179 25.95 -27.81 23.11
N ALA A 180 25.38 -26.89 22.34
CA ALA A 180 25.71 -25.46 22.43
C ALA A 180 24.42 -24.70 22.73
N ALA A 181 24.47 -23.78 23.68
CA ALA A 181 23.38 -22.86 23.93
C ALA A 181 23.17 -21.97 22.70
N ARG A 182 21.91 -21.57 22.46
CA ARG A 182 21.55 -20.59 21.44
C ARG A 182 22.25 -19.26 21.72
N THR A 183 22.76 -18.60 20.69
CA THR A 183 23.29 -17.23 20.83
C THR A 183 22.19 -16.20 20.57
N PRO A 184 22.22 -15.01 21.18
CA PRO A 184 21.22 -13.97 20.90
C PRO A 184 21.21 -13.47 19.45
N SER A 185 22.31 -13.66 18.72
CA SER A 185 22.48 -13.17 17.35
C SER A 185 22.05 -14.15 16.27
N GLU A 186 21.63 -15.37 16.60
CA GLU A 186 21.22 -16.34 15.59
C GLU A 186 19.71 -16.33 15.34
N ILE A 187 19.29 -16.86 14.19
CA ILE A 187 17.91 -17.18 13.83
C ILE A 187 17.87 -18.60 13.24
N GLY A 188 17.20 -19.53 13.91
CA GLY A 188 17.09 -20.88 13.37
C GLY A 188 16.06 -20.95 12.24
N ILE A 189 16.39 -21.72 11.21
CA ILE A 189 15.53 -21.97 10.06
C ILE A 189 15.40 -23.47 9.88
N HIS A 190 14.22 -23.99 10.15
CA HIS A 190 13.91 -25.41 10.20
C HIS A 190 12.94 -25.82 9.10
N ALA A 191 13.31 -26.86 8.34
CA ALA A 191 12.50 -27.38 7.25
C ALA A 191 11.95 -28.77 7.56
N VAL A 192 10.63 -28.92 7.45
CA VAL A 192 9.89 -30.17 7.62
C VAL A 192 9.37 -30.63 6.26
N ARG A 193 9.53 -31.93 5.97
CA ARG A 193 9.06 -32.55 4.72
C ARG A 193 8.15 -33.72 5.04
N GLY A 194 6.89 -33.64 4.64
CA GLY A 194 5.90 -34.67 4.98
C GLY A 194 4.61 -34.59 4.16
N GLY A 195 4.10 -35.76 3.76
CA GLY A 195 2.81 -35.89 3.10
C GLY A 195 2.65 -35.00 1.86
N THR A 196 1.51 -34.31 1.79
CA THR A 196 1.07 -33.48 0.65
C THR A 196 0.93 -31.99 1.01
N VAL A 197 1.55 -31.54 2.11
CA VAL A 197 1.46 -30.14 2.58
C VAL A 197 1.91 -29.18 1.47
N VAL A 198 1.04 -28.26 1.07
CA VAL A 198 1.35 -27.32 -0.02
C VAL A 198 2.40 -26.31 0.44
N GLY A 199 2.21 -25.74 1.64
CA GLY A 199 3.22 -24.94 2.33
C GLY A 199 2.65 -24.36 3.63
N LYS A 200 3.39 -24.51 4.73
CA LYS A 200 3.14 -23.84 6.01
C LYS A 200 4.42 -23.14 6.45
N HIS A 201 4.30 -21.92 6.95
CA HIS A 201 5.41 -21.11 7.43
C HIS A 201 5.01 -20.46 8.75
N ASP A 202 5.78 -20.75 9.79
CA ASP A 202 5.62 -20.19 11.12
C ASP A 202 6.86 -19.35 11.45
N VAL A 203 6.65 -18.12 11.91
CA VAL A 203 7.68 -17.29 12.54
C VAL A 203 7.36 -17.25 14.02
N HIS A 204 8.27 -17.80 14.81
CA HIS A 204 8.15 -17.84 16.26
C HIS A 204 9.02 -16.74 16.88
N PHE A 205 8.46 -16.12 17.90
CA PHE A 205 9.15 -15.20 18.81
C PHE A 205 9.02 -15.78 20.21
N PHE A 206 10.12 -16.31 20.76
CA PHE A 206 10.14 -16.90 22.10
C PHE A 206 10.70 -15.90 23.11
N GLY A 207 9.87 -15.49 24.06
CA GLY A 207 10.22 -14.61 25.17
C GLY A 207 10.27 -15.35 26.50
N ASN A 208 10.52 -14.62 27.58
CA ASN A 208 10.54 -15.22 28.92
C ASN A 208 9.12 -15.43 29.45
N GLY A 209 8.60 -16.65 29.28
CA GLY A 209 7.27 -17.04 29.76
C GLY A 209 6.14 -16.77 28.76
N GLU A 210 6.46 -16.37 27.54
CA GLU A 210 5.49 -16.15 26.45
C GLU A 210 6.07 -16.49 25.08
N GLU A 211 5.17 -16.75 24.14
CA GLU A 211 5.49 -17.02 22.74
C GLU A 211 4.46 -16.31 21.85
N LEU A 212 4.96 -15.59 20.83
CA LEU A 212 4.15 -15.11 19.73
C LEU A 212 4.49 -15.92 18.48
N THR A 213 3.48 -16.45 17.80
CA THR A 213 3.65 -17.13 16.51
C THR A 213 2.84 -16.42 15.43
N ILE A 214 3.48 -16.15 14.30
CA ILE A 214 2.83 -15.64 13.08
C ILE A 214 2.90 -16.74 12.02
N SER A 215 1.73 -17.28 11.65
CA SER A 215 1.61 -18.43 10.77
C SER A 215 0.92 -18.09 9.45
N HIS A 216 1.44 -18.65 8.36
CA HIS A 216 0.75 -18.70 7.07
C HIS A 216 0.64 -20.14 6.59
N ILE A 217 -0.57 -20.53 6.18
CA ILE A 217 -0.85 -21.85 5.63
C ILE A 217 -1.44 -21.67 4.23
N SER A 218 -0.80 -22.29 3.24
CA SER A 218 -1.32 -22.40 1.90
C SER A 218 -1.96 -23.78 1.73
N GLU A 219 -3.25 -23.80 1.39
CA GLU A 219 -3.97 -25.04 1.08
C GLU A 219 -3.91 -25.38 -0.42
N SER A 220 -3.56 -24.41 -1.25
CA SER A 220 -3.52 -24.58 -2.69
C SER A 220 -2.62 -23.56 -3.39
N LYS A 221 -2.29 -23.86 -4.65
CA LYS A 221 -1.50 -22.94 -5.50
C LYS A 221 -2.34 -21.81 -6.09
N GLU A 222 -3.65 -21.80 -5.86
CA GLU A 222 -4.53 -20.71 -6.33
C GLU A 222 -4.20 -19.37 -5.66
N VAL A 223 -3.55 -19.37 -4.50
CA VAL A 223 -3.10 -18.15 -3.81
C VAL A 223 -2.17 -17.28 -4.68
N PHE A 224 -1.35 -17.91 -5.54
CA PHE A 224 -0.47 -17.17 -6.45
C PHE A 224 -1.25 -16.53 -7.60
N ALA A 225 -2.28 -17.19 -8.09
CA ALA A 225 -3.16 -16.63 -9.11
C ALA A 225 -3.96 -15.45 -8.54
N ALA A 226 -4.51 -15.59 -7.34
CA ALA A 226 -5.26 -14.53 -6.66
C ALA A 226 -4.40 -13.26 -6.49
N GLY A 227 -3.16 -13.39 -6.03
CA GLY A 227 -2.29 -12.21 -5.89
C GLY A 227 -1.78 -11.66 -7.23
N ALA A 228 -1.59 -12.48 -8.25
CA ALA A 228 -1.27 -11.99 -9.60
C ALA A 228 -2.42 -11.17 -10.21
N LEU A 229 -3.67 -11.61 -10.01
CA LEU A 229 -4.85 -10.84 -10.42
C LEU A 229 -4.98 -9.54 -9.64
N ARG A 230 -4.78 -9.58 -8.31
CA ARG A 230 -4.77 -8.36 -7.49
C ARG A 230 -3.66 -7.40 -7.92
N ALA A 231 -2.46 -7.89 -8.23
CA ALA A 231 -1.37 -7.09 -8.78
C ALA A 231 -1.74 -6.47 -10.13
N ALA A 232 -2.36 -7.23 -11.03
CA ALA A 232 -2.82 -6.73 -12.33
C ALA A 232 -3.87 -5.63 -12.18
N SER A 233 -4.87 -5.83 -11.31
CA SER A 233 -5.85 -4.79 -10.99
C SER A 233 -5.22 -3.58 -10.30
N TYR A 234 -4.21 -3.79 -9.46
CA TYR A 234 -3.54 -2.72 -8.73
C TYR A 234 -2.77 -1.80 -9.67
N ILE A 235 -2.03 -2.35 -10.64
CA ILE A 235 -1.28 -1.54 -11.62
C ILE A 235 -2.11 -1.08 -12.82
N PHE A 236 -3.34 -1.58 -12.97
CA PHE A 236 -4.26 -1.09 -13.99
C PHE A 236 -4.65 0.37 -13.68
N GLY A 237 -4.23 1.30 -14.54
CA GLY A 237 -4.43 2.74 -14.34
C GLY A 237 -3.40 3.44 -13.44
N LYS A 238 -2.41 2.72 -12.90
CA LYS A 238 -1.28 3.36 -12.20
C LYS A 238 -0.34 4.02 -13.21
N LYS A 239 0.36 5.07 -12.73
CA LYS A 239 1.46 5.69 -13.49
C LYS A 239 2.62 4.71 -13.65
N SER A 240 3.52 5.01 -14.58
CA SER A 240 4.78 4.29 -14.68
C SER A 240 5.51 4.30 -13.34
N GLY A 241 6.08 3.15 -12.99
CA GLY A 241 6.76 2.92 -11.72
C GLY A 241 7.01 1.44 -11.48
N LEU A 242 7.95 1.15 -10.58
CA LEU A 242 8.20 -0.20 -10.09
C LEU A 242 7.40 -0.41 -8.81
N TYR A 243 6.50 -1.37 -8.84
CA TYR A 243 5.61 -1.73 -7.75
C TYR A 243 5.89 -3.16 -7.28
N ASP A 244 5.48 -3.45 -6.06
CA ASP A 244 5.61 -4.76 -5.43
C ASP A 244 4.44 -5.02 -4.48
N MET A 245 4.48 -6.14 -3.75
CA MET A 245 3.44 -6.47 -2.78
C MET A 245 3.36 -5.48 -1.61
N ASN A 246 4.47 -4.83 -1.25
CA ASN A 246 4.46 -3.77 -0.25
C ASN A 246 3.75 -2.52 -0.75
N SER A 247 3.80 -2.25 -2.06
CA SER A 247 3.05 -1.15 -2.67
C SER A 247 1.54 -1.34 -2.50
N ILE A 248 1.05 -2.59 -2.68
CA ILE A 248 -0.35 -2.93 -2.38
C ILE A 248 -0.62 -2.70 -0.89
N ILE A 249 0.15 -3.35 -0.01
CA ILE A 249 -0.08 -3.29 1.44
C ILE A 249 -0.05 -1.84 1.95
N GLY A 250 0.93 -1.04 1.52
CA GLY A 250 1.07 0.36 1.88
C GLY A 250 -0.10 1.23 1.42
N ASP A 251 -0.59 1.03 0.19
CA ASP A 251 -1.76 1.76 -0.30
C ASP A 251 -3.04 1.45 0.51
N TYR A 252 -3.18 0.22 1.02
CA TYR A 252 -4.30 -0.16 1.90
C TYR A 252 -4.22 0.50 3.28
N TYR A 253 -3.01 0.80 3.77
CA TYR A 253 -2.81 1.45 5.08
C TYR A 253 -2.49 2.95 4.96
N ALA A 254 -2.64 3.54 3.77
CA ALA A 254 -2.31 4.93 3.56
C ALA A 254 -3.16 5.83 4.47
N VAL A 255 -4.48 5.67 4.42
CA VAL A 255 -5.42 6.32 5.35
C VAL A 255 -5.96 5.25 6.28
N THR A 256 -5.85 5.46 7.59
CA THR A 256 -6.30 4.51 8.61
C THR A 256 -7.51 5.02 9.38
N ASN A 257 -7.78 6.33 9.34
CA ASN A 257 -8.86 6.94 10.08
C ASN A 257 -9.51 8.08 9.29
N VAL A 258 -10.84 8.18 9.37
CA VAL A 258 -11.61 9.32 8.89
C VAL A 258 -12.62 9.66 9.98
N THR A 259 -12.60 10.90 10.45
CA THR A 259 -13.47 11.36 11.56
C THR A 259 -14.11 12.70 11.23
N GLY A 260 -15.35 12.86 11.65
CA GLY A 260 -16.10 14.11 11.54
C GLY A 260 -16.32 14.76 12.91
N GLU A 261 -16.29 16.09 12.94
CA GLU A 261 -16.60 16.93 14.09
C GLU A 261 -17.63 17.99 13.66
N GLU A 262 -18.82 17.95 14.25
CA GLU A 262 -19.88 18.94 14.04
C GLU A 262 -19.67 20.16 14.97
N GLY A 263 -20.35 21.27 14.66
CA GLY A 263 -20.33 22.45 15.52
C GLY A 263 -19.00 23.19 15.46
N VAL A 264 -18.47 23.36 14.25
CA VAL A 264 -17.21 24.05 13.98
C VAL A 264 -17.50 25.32 13.20
N SER A 265 -16.74 26.37 13.49
CA SER A 265 -16.77 27.61 12.72
C SER A 265 -15.39 28.00 12.24
N LEU A 266 -15.33 28.54 11.03
CA LEU A 266 -14.12 29.06 10.41
C LEU A 266 -14.07 30.57 10.58
N ILE A 267 -13.00 31.08 11.20
CA ILE A 267 -12.71 32.50 11.26
C ILE A 267 -11.55 32.81 10.30
N SER A 268 -11.70 33.86 9.51
CA SER A 268 -10.66 34.39 8.62
C SER A 268 -10.37 35.84 8.97
N LEU A 269 -9.14 36.11 9.37
CA LEU A 269 -8.62 37.43 9.70
C LEU A 269 -8.03 38.10 8.46
N GLU A 270 -8.32 39.39 8.30
CA GLU A 270 -7.80 40.20 7.19
C GLU A 270 -6.71 41.16 7.69
N ASN A 271 -5.63 41.28 6.91
CA ASN A 271 -4.57 42.27 7.13
C ASN A 271 -3.97 42.27 8.56
N THR A 272 -3.82 41.10 9.17
CA THR A 272 -3.32 40.97 10.54
C THR A 272 -1.79 40.83 10.54
N THR A 273 -1.07 41.60 11.35
CA THR A 273 0.37 41.43 11.50
C THR A 273 0.69 40.18 12.35
N PRO A 274 1.89 39.57 12.21
CA PRO A 274 2.28 38.46 13.07
C PRO A 274 2.21 38.76 14.58
N VAL A 275 2.48 40.00 14.98
CA VAL A 275 2.42 40.43 16.39
C VAL A 275 0.98 40.45 16.88
N GLU A 276 0.05 41.06 16.11
CA GLU A 276 -1.38 41.08 16.45
C GLU A 276 -1.95 39.65 16.54
N PHE A 277 -1.51 38.74 15.66
CA PHE A 277 -1.94 37.35 15.73
C PHE A 277 -1.43 36.64 16.99
N ILE A 278 -0.17 36.87 17.38
CA ILE A 278 0.36 36.32 18.64
C ILE A 278 -0.40 36.86 19.85
N ASP A 279 -0.72 38.15 19.87
CA ASP A 279 -1.47 38.75 20.97
C ASP A 279 -2.92 38.24 21.02
N LEU A 280 -3.55 37.99 19.87
CA LEU A 280 -4.82 37.27 19.80
C LEU A 280 -4.69 35.85 20.40
N LEU A 281 -3.67 35.07 20.02
CA LEU A 281 -3.47 33.72 20.54
C LEU A 281 -3.34 33.70 22.07
N LYS A 282 -2.65 34.69 22.65
CA LYS A 282 -2.56 34.84 24.12
C LYS A 282 -3.94 35.07 24.74
N LEU A 283 -4.74 35.94 24.13
CA LEU A 283 -6.07 36.31 24.64
C LEU A 283 -7.06 35.14 24.52
N VAL A 284 -7.04 34.44 23.40
CA VAL A 284 -7.82 33.22 23.15
C VAL A 284 -7.45 32.13 24.16
N ALA A 285 -6.15 31.90 24.39
CA ALA A 285 -5.68 30.93 25.37
C ALA A 285 -6.06 31.29 26.82
N GLN A 286 -6.04 32.57 27.20
CA GLN A 286 -6.49 33.05 28.52
C GLN A 286 -8.00 32.83 28.77
N ASN A 287 -8.78 32.67 27.70
CA ASN A 287 -10.21 32.41 27.75
C ASN A 287 -10.55 30.94 27.45
N GLU A 288 -9.56 30.04 27.49
CA GLU A 288 -9.71 28.59 27.29
C GLU A 288 -10.34 28.18 25.95
N ILE A 289 -10.24 29.03 24.93
CA ILE A 289 -10.73 28.74 23.58
C ILE A 289 -9.67 27.92 22.84
N ASN A 290 -10.05 26.74 22.33
CA ASN A 290 -9.17 25.92 21.52
C ASN A 290 -9.30 26.28 20.04
N LEU A 291 -8.17 26.54 19.38
CA LEU A 291 -8.11 26.75 17.94
C LEU A 291 -7.56 25.52 17.23
N ASP A 292 -8.03 25.30 16.02
CA ASP A 292 -7.59 24.23 15.13
C ASP A 292 -7.47 24.75 13.68
N MET A 293 -6.94 23.95 12.77
CA MET A 293 -6.76 24.27 11.35
C MET A 293 -6.15 25.66 11.10
N ILE A 294 -5.19 26.07 11.94
CA ILE A 294 -4.54 27.37 11.81
C ILE A 294 -3.71 27.39 10.52
N SER A 295 -4.01 28.31 9.62
CA SER A 295 -3.27 28.59 8.40
C SER A 295 -2.91 30.06 8.36
N GLN A 296 -1.63 30.37 8.13
CA GLN A 296 -1.13 31.72 8.00
C GLN A 296 -0.33 31.88 6.72
N THR A 297 -0.66 32.90 5.94
CA THR A 297 0.13 33.31 4.77
C THR A 297 0.56 34.76 4.92
N LEU A 298 1.86 35.02 4.92
CA LEU A 298 2.42 36.37 4.95
C LEU A 298 2.53 36.92 3.52
N SER A 299 1.91 38.07 3.26
CA SER A 299 2.09 38.78 2.00
C SER A 299 3.33 39.68 2.02
N ALA A 300 3.83 40.04 0.84
CA ALA A 300 5.08 40.79 0.67
C ALA A 300 5.09 42.19 1.33
N ASN A 301 3.90 42.76 1.60
CA ASN A 301 3.69 44.02 2.31
C ASN A 301 3.73 43.86 3.86
N GLY A 302 4.01 42.66 4.39
CA GLY A 302 4.14 42.40 5.82
C GLY A 302 2.81 42.12 6.56
N SER A 303 1.67 42.16 5.87
CA SER A 303 0.39 41.70 6.43
C SER A 303 0.25 40.18 6.29
N ALA A 304 -0.45 39.53 7.20
CA ALA A 304 -0.79 38.12 7.10
C ALA A 304 -2.30 37.93 6.90
N SER A 305 -2.65 36.97 6.05
CA SER A 305 -3.98 36.36 6.05
C SER A 305 -3.91 35.13 6.95
N VAL A 306 -4.79 35.10 7.95
CA VAL A 306 -4.85 34.01 8.92
C VAL A 306 -6.25 33.44 8.90
N SER A 307 -6.37 32.12 8.86
CA SER A 307 -7.63 31.43 9.13
C SER A 307 -7.43 30.34 10.17
N PHE A 308 -8.46 30.07 10.95
CA PHE A 308 -8.49 29.00 11.94
C PHE A 308 -9.93 28.59 12.23
N THR A 309 -10.10 27.37 12.72
CA THR A 309 -11.39 26.87 13.18
C THR A 309 -11.44 26.85 14.71
N LEU A 310 -12.64 26.93 15.27
CA LEU A 310 -12.93 26.70 16.68
C LEU A 310 -14.33 26.08 16.84
N SER A 311 -14.68 25.69 18.06
CA SER A 311 -16.03 25.20 18.37
C SER A 311 -17.07 26.32 18.30
N ASP A 312 -18.26 26.03 17.78
CA ASP A 312 -19.38 26.97 17.72
C ASP A 312 -19.77 27.54 19.11
N SER A 313 -19.50 26.80 20.19
CA SER A 313 -19.73 27.28 21.57
C SER A 313 -18.89 28.52 21.91
N ASP A 314 -17.72 28.66 21.30
CA ASP A 314 -16.73 29.67 21.64
C ASP A 314 -16.74 30.87 20.69
N ASN A 315 -17.50 30.79 19.57
CA ASN A 315 -17.58 31.82 18.54
C ASN A 315 -17.88 33.21 19.09
N LYS A 316 -18.92 33.30 19.92
CA LYS A 316 -19.36 34.59 20.44
C LYS A 316 -18.25 35.26 21.25
N LEU A 317 -17.58 34.49 22.11
CA LEU A 317 -16.48 34.99 22.92
C LEU A 317 -15.31 35.41 22.02
N CYS A 318 -14.93 34.57 21.05
CA CYS A 318 -13.87 34.89 20.10
C CYS A 318 -14.15 36.18 19.31
N TYR A 319 -15.38 36.36 18.80
CA TYR A 319 -15.78 37.57 18.08
C TYR A 319 -15.67 38.83 18.94
N ASP A 320 -16.06 38.74 20.21
CA ASP A 320 -15.97 39.87 21.14
C ASP A 320 -14.51 40.24 21.42
N LEU A 321 -13.62 39.25 21.57
CA LEU A 321 -12.17 39.46 21.70
C LEU A 321 -11.55 40.10 20.45
N LEU A 322 -11.93 39.64 19.25
CA LEU A 322 -11.46 40.21 17.98
C LEU A 322 -11.88 41.67 17.81
N LYS A 323 -13.13 42.00 18.15
CA LYS A 323 -13.64 43.38 18.12
C LYS A 323 -12.91 44.29 19.11
N LEU A 324 -12.63 43.79 20.32
CA LEU A 324 -11.87 44.55 21.33
C LEU A 324 -10.47 44.92 20.85
N GLN A 325 -9.84 44.06 20.03
CA GLN A 325 -8.52 44.30 19.44
C GLN A 325 -8.58 45.07 18.11
N ASN A 326 -9.76 45.51 17.64
CA ASN A 326 -9.97 46.12 16.32
C ASN A 326 -9.47 45.26 15.15
N ILE A 327 -9.45 43.93 15.30
CA ILE A 327 -9.05 43.01 14.23
C ILE A 327 -10.25 42.80 13.29
N LYS A 328 -10.04 42.99 11.98
CA LYS A 328 -11.04 42.70 10.96
C LYS A 328 -11.10 41.20 10.69
N PHE A 329 -12.31 40.64 10.72
CA PHE A 329 -12.52 39.23 10.47
C PHE A 329 -13.82 38.98 9.70
N SER A 330 -13.87 37.83 9.05
CA SER A 330 -15.09 37.19 8.54
C SER A 330 -15.22 35.81 9.17
N SER A 331 -16.44 35.28 9.22
CA SER A 331 -16.71 33.95 9.74
C SER A 331 -17.64 33.16 8.83
N THR A 332 -17.45 31.84 8.84
CA THR A 332 -18.36 30.87 8.23
C THR A 332 -18.85 29.95 9.34
N GLU A 333 -20.14 30.03 9.65
CA GLU A 333 -20.81 29.24 10.69
C GLU A 333 -21.53 28.03 10.08
N ASN A 334 -21.99 27.10 10.92
CA ASN A 334 -22.58 25.82 10.51
C ASN A 334 -21.62 24.98 9.65
N CYS A 335 -20.34 25.02 9.99
CA CYS A 335 -19.36 24.14 9.39
C CYS A 335 -19.22 22.86 10.22
N ALA A 336 -18.55 21.90 9.60
CA ALA A 336 -18.00 20.74 10.27
C ALA A 336 -16.54 20.59 9.87
N LYS A 337 -15.78 19.93 10.73
CA LYS A 337 -14.41 19.53 10.42
C LYS A 337 -14.40 18.05 10.07
N LEU A 338 -13.79 17.75 8.93
CA LEU A 338 -13.55 16.40 8.45
C LEU A 338 -12.04 16.15 8.48
N THR A 339 -11.63 15.11 9.19
CA THR A 339 -10.22 14.76 9.41
C THR A 339 -9.94 13.41 8.79
N ILE A 340 -8.93 13.35 7.92
CA ILE A 340 -8.44 12.15 7.24
C ILE A 340 -7.00 11.93 7.72
N GLU A 341 -6.72 10.78 8.33
CA GLU A 341 -5.43 10.50 8.98
C GLU A 341 -4.91 9.11 8.64
N GLY A 342 -3.60 9.01 8.49
CA GLY A 342 -2.89 7.75 8.39
C GLY A 342 -1.39 7.95 8.19
N ALA A 343 -0.59 7.16 8.91
CA ALA A 343 0.86 7.23 8.79
C ALA A 343 1.33 6.90 7.37
N GLY A 344 0.65 5.99 6.67
CA GLY A 344 0.99 5.62 5.29
C GLY A 344 0.75 6.73 4.25
N MET A 345 0.07 7.83 4.61
CA MET A 345 -0.14 8.97 3.71
C MET A 345 1.19 9.58 3.26
N GLU A 346 2.22 9.57 4.12
CA GLU A 346 3.54 10.16 3.83
C GLU A 346 4.25 9.44 2.66
N HIS A 347 3.90 8.18 2.43
CA HIS A 347 4.44 7.33 1.37
C HIS A 347 3.51 7.21 0.17
N LYS A 348 2.29 7.77 0.23
CA LYS A 348 1.30 7.74 -0.85
C LYS A 348 1.04 9.15 -1.39
N SER A 349 1.66 9.46 -2.53
CA SER A 349 1.35 10.69 -3.25
C SER A 349 -0.10 10.70 -3.76
N GLY A 350 -0.77 11.84 -3.66
CA GLY A 350 -2.08 12.07 -4.27
C GLY A 350 -3.29 11.82 -3.36
N VAL A 351 -3.10 11.49 -2.08
CA VAL A 351 -4.22 11.33 -1.13
C VAL A 351 -5.10 12.59 -1.06
N ALA A 352 -4.49 13.78 -1.03
CA ALA A 352 -5.24 15.04 -1.06
C ALA A 352 -6.11 15.21 -2.31
N LEU A 353 -5.63 14.75 -3.47
CA LEU A 353 -6.40 14.76 -4.72
C LEU A 353 -7.58 13.79 -4.64
N GLU A 354 -7.37 12.57 -4.13
CA GLU A 354 -8.43 11.59 -3.93
C GLU A 354 -9.54 12.15 -3.02
N VAL A 355 -9.16 12.71 -1.86
CA VAL A 355 -10.08 13.34 -0.91
C VAL A 355 -10.88 14.47 -1.57
N LEU A 356 -10.21 15.42 -2.22
CA LEU A 356 -10.89 16.58 -2.83
C LEU A 356 -11.80 16.18 -3.99
N ASN A 357 -11.42 15.19 -4.81
CA ASN A 357 -12.27 14.68 -5.88
C ASN A 357 -13.53 14.02 -5.34
N LEU A 358 -13.41 13.25 -4.27
CA LEU A 358 -14.53 12.59 -3.59
C LEU A 358 -15.50 13.62 -3.00
N LEU A 359 -14.99 14.61 -2.27
CA LEU A 359 -15.80 15.70 -1.72
C LEU A 359 -16.49 16.51 -2.83
N THR A 360 -15.77 16.84 -3.90
CA THR A 360 -16.33 17.58 -5.04
C THR A 360 -17.42 16.77 -5.77
N SER A 361 -17.20 15.47 -5.95
CA SER A 361 -18.17 14.56 -6.57
C SER A 361 -19.45 14.43 -5.73
N ASN A 362 -19.32 14.53 -4.40
CA ASN A 362 -20.43 14.58 -3.45
C ASN A 362 -21.07 15.98 -3.33
N LYS A 363 -20.61 16.97 -4.11
CA LYS A 363 -21.04 18.38 -4.04
C LYS A 363 -20.84 19.03 -2.67
N THR A 364 -19.89 18.52 -1.90
CA THR A 364 -19.51 19.09 -0.60
C THR A 364 -18.71 20.36 -0.82
N THR A 365 -19.07 21.42 -0.11
CA THR A 365 -18.31 22.67 -0.16
C THR A 365 -17.17 22.59 0.83
N VAL A 366 -15.94 22.83 0.37
CA VAL A 366 -14.75 22.89 1.22
C VAL A 366 -14.37 24.36 1.41
N TYR A 367 -14.51 24.88 2.62
CA TYR A 367 -14.21 26.27 2.98
C TYR A 367 -12.73 26.49 3.28
N ALA A 368 -12.09 25.51 3.92
CA ALA A 368 -10.66 25.55 4.25
C ALA A 368 -10.07 24.15 4.26
N ILE A 369 -8.76 24.06 3.99
CA ILE A 369 -7.99 22.82 4.04
C ILE A 369 -6.63 23.09 4.69
N THR A 370 -6.22 22.21 5.59
CA THR A 370 -4.85 22.14 6.11
C THR A 370 -4.32 20.72 5.96
N THR A 371 -3.04 20.57 5.64
CA THR A 371 -2.43 19.28 5.35
C THR A 371 -1.08 19.13 6.06
N SER A 372 -0.79 17.93 6.53
CA SER A 372 0.54 17.45 6.91
C SER A 372 0.86 16.15 6.16
N GLU A 373 2.02 15.55 6.44
CA GLU A 373 2.42 14.27 5.85
C GLU A 373 1.45 13.12 6.20
N THR A 374 0.74 13.21 7.33
CA THR A 374 -0.10 12.13 7.87
C THR A 374 -1.55 12.52 8.13
N LYS A 375 -1.93 13.77 7.84
CA LYS A 375 -3.26 14.31 8.13
C LYS A 375 -3.72 15.31 7.08
N ILE A 376 -4.99 15.21 6.68
CA ILE A 376 -5.72 16.25 5.95
C ILE A 376 -6.91 16.65 6.81
N SER A 377 -7.09 17.94 7.07
CA SER A 377 -8.28 18.48 7.72
C SER A 377 -9.00 19.40 6.75
N CYS A 378 -10.30 19.22 6.61
CA CYS A 378 -11.17 20.04 5.76
C CYS A 378 -12.28 20.65 6.62
N CYS A 379 -12.43 21.97 6.53
CA CYS A 379 -13.62 22.66 7.02
C CYS A 379 -14.66 22.61 5.90
N ILE A 380 -15.79 21.96 6.13
CA ILE A 380 -16.84 21.72 5.14
C ILE A 380 -18.20 22.20 5.65
N ASP A 381 -19.22 22.21 4.79
CA ASP A 381 -20.60 22.44 5.24
C ASP A 381 -21.08 21.31 6.15
N ALA A 382 -21.67 21.65 7.31
CA ALA A 382 -22.09 20.66 8.30
C ALA A 382 -23.12 19.67 7.73
N SER A 383 -23.97 20.11 6.80
CA SER A 383 -24.95 19.25 6.13
C SER A 383 -24.33 18.10 5.34
N SER A 384 -23.11 18.26 4.84
CA SER A 384 -22.41 17.24 4.05
C SER A 384 -21.61 16.25 4.91
N LEU A 385 -21.40 16.52 6.20
CA LEU A 385 -20.44 15.78 7.03
C LEU A 385 -20.63 14.27 6.97
N LYS A 386 -21.84 13.79 7.30
CA LYS A 386 -22.13 12.35 7.40
C LYS A 386 -21.91 11.62 6.08
N ASN A 387 -22.36 12.21 4.96
CA ASN A 387 -22.21 11.62 3.64
C ASN A 387 -20.74 11.60 3.21
N SER A 388 -20.01 12.70 3.45
CA SER A 388 -18.59 12.81 3.13
C SER A 388 -17.73 11.85 3.94
N GLU A 389 -18.01 11.71 5.24
CA GLU A 389 -17.34 10.75 6.11
C GLU A 389 -17.58 9.31 5.63
N MET A 390 -18.84 8.95 5.37
CA MET A 390 -19.19 7.62 4.85
C MET A 390 -18.48 7.30 3.53
N LEU A 391 -18.53 8.24 2.58
CA LEU A 391 -17.95 8.06 1.26
C LEU A 391 -16.41 7.93 1.29
N LEU A 392 -15.74 8.69 2.16
CA LEU A 392 -14.30 8.54 2.37
C LEU A 392 -13.95 7.24 3.09
N LYS A 393 -14.73 6.83 4.10
CA LYS A 393 -14.54 5.54 4.77
C LYS A 393 -14.70 4.37 3.80
N GLU A 394 -15.71 4.39 2.95
CA GLU A 394 -15.88 3.37 1.91
C GLU A 394 -14.72 3.35 0.92
N HIS A 395 -14.27 4.51 0.43
CA HIS A 395 -13.17 4.61 -0.53
C HIS A 395 -11.85 4.09 0.04
N PHE A 396 -11.54 4.44 1.31
CA PHE A 396 -10.32 4.01 1.99
C PHE A 396 -10.47 2.68 2.75
N MET A 397 -11.61 2.00 2.65
CA MET A 397 -11.92 0.74 3.34
C MET A 397 -11.75 0.80 4.86
N ILE A 398 -12.21 1.90 5.47
CA ILE A 398 -12.18 2.15 6.91
C ILE A 398 -13.54 1.78 7.50
N SER A 399 -13.52 1.02 8.61
CA SER A 399 -14.72 0.53 9.30
C SER A 399 -15.45 1.59 10.11
#